data_AF-A0A370LQQ6-F1
#
_entry.id   AF-A0A370LQQ6-F1
#
_cell.length_a   1.000
_cell.length_b   1.000
_cell.length_c   1.000
_cell.angle_alpha   90.00
_cell.angle_beta   90.00
_cell.angle_gamma   90.00
#
_symmetry.space_group_name_H-M   'P 1'
#
loop_
_entity.id
_entity.type
_entity.pdbx_description
1 polymer ?
#
loop_
_entity_poly.entity_id
_entity_poly.type
_entity_poly.pdbx_seq_one_letter_code
_entity_poly.pdbx_strand_id
1 'polypeptide(L)' 'MTIFVVFTVARMIDGEYVFVKSERAFKTKEKADELLHVLKAQYVKDGKAVPINMQTEHGEVSCLCEIGAAEVELEDKE' A
#
# COMPACT_ATOMS: atom_id res chain seq x y z
N MET A 1 -9.55 -4.74 20.18
CA MET A 1 -10.37 -4.88 18.95
C MET A 1 -9.48 -5.12 17.73
N THR A 2 -9.73 -6.13 16.90
CA THR A 2 -8.96 -6.35 15.65
C THR A 2 -9.49 -5.49 14.51
N ILE A 3 -8.58 -4.86 13.75
CA ILE A 3 -8.88 -4.16 12.51
C ILE A 3 -7.93 -4.61 11.39
N PHE A 4 -8.33 -4.38 10.14
CA PHE A 4 -7.58 -4.74 8.94
C PHE A 4 -7.16 -3.47 8.22
N VAL A 5 -5.85 -3.24 8.08
CA VAL A 5 -5.31 -2.01 7.48
C VAL A 5 -4.69 -2.34 6.14
N VAL A 6 -5.17 -1.68 5.08
CA VAL A 6 -4.57 -1.73 3.74
C VAL A 6 -3.55 -0.62 3.61
N PHE A 7 -2.37 -0.94 3.06
CA PHE A 7 -1.28 0.00 2.87
C PHE A 7 -0.58 -0.23 1.53
N THR A 8 0.01 0.84 1.02
CA THR A 8 0.85 0.86 -0.17
C THR A 8 2.30 1.03 0.24
N VAL A 9 3.17 0.15 -0.23
CA VAL A 9 4.64 0.28 -0.12
C VAL A 9 5.16 0.67 -1.50
N ALA A 10 5.77 1.83 -1.62
CA ALA A 10 6.45 2.26 -2.84
C ALA A 10 7.96 2.24 -2.61
N ARG A 11 8.67 1.37 -3.33
CA ARG A 11 10.12 1.24 -3.29
C ARG A 11 10.73 1.94 -4.50
N MET A 12 11.66 2.86 -4.26
CA MET A 12 12.40 3.52 -5.33
C MET A 12 13.24 2.52 -6.13
N ILE A 13 13.29 2.68 -7.45
CA ILE A 13 14.05 1.78 -8.34
C ILE A 13 15.57 2.05 -8.21
N ASP A 14 15.96 3.32 -8.29
CA ASP A 14 17.37 3.74 -8.33
C ASP A 14 17.84 4.38 -7.01
N GLY A 15 17.25 4.00 -5.89
CA GLY A 15 17.56 4.59 -4.60
C GLY A 15 17.16 3.72 -3.41
N GLU A 16 17.40 4.23 -2.21
CA GLU A 16 17.19 3.50 -0.96
C GLU A 16 15.86 3.83 -0.27
N TYR A 17 15.07 4.74 -0.86
CA TYR A 17 13.83 5.19 -0.25
C TYR A 17 12.71 4.17 -0.40
N VAL A 18 12.00 3.94 0.72
CA VAL A 18 10.75 3.20 0.80
C VAL A 18 9.71 4.11 1.42
N PHE A 19 8.61 4.32 0.70
CA PHE A 19 7.46 5.10 1.17
C PHE A 19 6.36 4.14 1.56
N VAL A 20 5.77 4.35 2.74
CA VAL A 20 4.61 3.58 3.19
C VAL A 20 3.45 4.53 3.38
N LYS A 21 2.36 4.29 2.65
CA LYS A 21 1.12 5.04 2.76
C LYS A 21 0.03 4.13 3.31
N SER A 22 -0.58 4.53 4.42
CA SER A 22 -1.83 3.91 4.86
C SER A 22 -2.96 4.33 3.93
N GLU A 23 -3.70 3.35 3.39
CA GLU A 23 -4.81 3.62 2.49
C GLU A 23 -6.11 3.71 3.29
N ARG A 24 -6.47 2.63 4.00
CA ARG A 24 -7.69 2.58 4.81
C ARG A 24 -7.66 1.43 5.82
N ALA A 25 -8.34 1.64 6.95
CA ALA A 25 -8.63 0.60 7.93
C ALA A 25 -10.08 0.13 7.86
N PHE A 26 -10.30 -1.16 8.09
CA PHE A 26 -11.60 -1.83 8.04
C PHE A 26 -11.82 -2.67 9.29
N LYS A 27 -13.09 -2.84 9.68
CA LYS A 27 -13.49 -3.74 10.77
C LYS A 27 -13.61 -5.20 10.35
N THR A 28 -13.65 -5.48 9.04
CA THR A 28 -13.82 -6.83 8.49
C THR A 28 -12.78 -7.07 7.41
N LYS A 29 -12.36 -8.32 7.27
CA LYS A 29 -11.32 -8.73 6.33
C LYS A 29 -11.76 -8.58 4.87
N GLU A 30 -13.01 -8.92 4.59
CA GLU A 30 -13.57 -8.94 3.23
C GLU A 30 -13.47 -7.57 2.56
N LYS A 31 -13.75 -6.49 3.32
CA LYS A 31 -13.64 -5.11 2.80
C LYS A 31 -12.20 -4.67 2.56
N ALA A 32 -11.27 -5.16 3.39
CA ALA A 32 -9.85 -4.90 3.19
C ALA A 32 -9.35 -5.62 1.94
N ASP A 33 -9.77 -6.88 1.73
CA ASP A 33 -9.42 -7.69 0.56
C ASP A 33 -10.00 -7.09 -0.74
N GLU A 34 -11.24 -6.59 -0.71
CA GLU A 34 -11.85 -5.86 -1.83
C GLU A 34 -11.01 -4.65 -2.26
N LEU A 35 -10.62 -3.78 -1.30
CA LEU A 35 -9.80 -2.61 -1.61
C LEU A 35 -8.40 -3.03 -2.09
N LEU A 36 -7.80 -4.02 -1.44
CA LEU A 36 -6.50 -4.55 -1.82
C LEU A 36 -6.50 -5.05 -3.26
N HIS A 37 -7.55 -5.76 -3.69
CA HIS A 37 -7.68 -6.24 -5.06
C HIS A 37 -7.76 -5.09 -6.07
N VAL A 38 -8.59 -4.07 -5.78
CA VAL A 38 -8.75 -2.89 -6.62
C VAL A 38 -7.44 -2.10 -6.76
N LEU A 39 -6.71 -1.90 -5.66
CA LEU A 39 -5.46 -1.16 -5.68
C LEU A 39 -4.34 -1.95 -6.37
N LYS A 40 -4.24 -3.27 -6.16
CA LYS A 40 -3.24 -4.10 -6.84
C LYS A 40 -3.35 -4.02 -8.37
N ALA A 41 -4.57 -3.96 -8.90
CA ALA A 41 -4.80 -3.83 -10.34
C ALA A 41 -4.22 -2.53 -10.94
N GLN A 42 -3.97 -1.50 -10.14
CA GLN A 42 -3.39 -0.23 -10.62
C GLN A 42 -1.87 -0.32 -10.82
N TYR A 43 -1.21 -1.23 -10.10
CA TYR A 43 0.25 -1.33 -10.05
C TYR A 43 0.80 -2.58 -10.74
N VAL A 44 -0.07 -3.47 -11.20
CA VAL A 44 0.31 -4.72 -11.87
C VAL A 44 -0.26 -4.75 -13.28
N LYS A 45 0.61 -5.00 -14.26
CA LYS A 45 0.24 -5.24 -15.66
C LYS A 45 0.86 -6.55 -16.12
N ASP A 46 0.06 -7.42 -16.74
CA ASP A 46 0.50 -8.75 -17.21
C ASP A 46 1.20 -9.59 -16.11
N GLY A 47 0.71 -9.47 -14.88
CA GLY A 47 1.26 -10.19 -13.71
C GLY A 47 2.59 -9.64 -13.17
N LYS A 48 3.06 -8.50 -13.68
CA LYS A 48 4.31 -7.84 -13.23
C LYS A 48 4.02 -6.46 -12.65
N ALA A 49 4.70 -6.12 -11.56
CA ALA A 49 4.68 -4.76 -11.02
C ALA A 49 5.26 -3.80 -12.07
N VAL A 50 4.56 -2.69 -12.33
CA VAL A 50 5.00 -1.65 -13.25
C VAL A 50 5.57 -0.45 -12.48
N PRO A 51 6.63 0.20 -13.00
CA PRO A 51 7.11 1.45 -12.44
C PRO A 51 6.03 2.54 -12.47
N ILE A 52 5.90 3.25 -11.36
CA ILE A 52 5.08 4.46 -11.23
C ILE A 52 6.01 5.62 -10.96
N ASN A 53 5.83 6.70 -11.72
CA ASN A 53 6.54 7.93 -11.45
C ASN A 53 5.68 8.82 -10.54
N MET A 54 6.23 9.15 -9.37
CA MET A 54 5.60 10.04 -8.39
C MET A 54 6.32 11.37 -8.38
N GLN A 55 5.55 12.46 -8.38
CA GLN A 55 6.10 13.79 -8.16
C GLN A 55 6.30 14.02 -6.67
N THR A 56 7.52 14.36 -6.29
CA THR A 56 7.90 14.73 -4.92
C THR A 56 8.45 16.15 -4.89
N GLU A 57 8.64 16.72 -3.71
CA GLU A 57 9.27 18.04 -3.55
C GLU A 57 10.72 18.08 -4.07
N HIS A 58 11.36 16.91 -4.23
CA HIS A 58 12.72 16.76 -4.75
C HIS A 58 12.78 16.38 -6.23
N GLY A 59 11.62 16.35 -6.91
CA GLY A 59 11.49 15.95 -8.31
C GLY A 59 10.76 14.62 -8.51
N GLU A 60 10.79 14.13 -9.74
CA GLU A 60 10.14 12.89 -10.14
C GLU A 60 10.95 11.68 -9.65
N VAL A 61 10.28 10.76 -8.97
CA VAL A 61 10.87 9.52 -8.44
C VAL A 61 10.13 8.33 -9.05
N SER A 62 10.88 7.37 -9.61
CA SER A 62 10.32 6.12 -10.12
C SER A 62 10.33 5.04 -9.04
N CYS A 63 9.17 4.47 -8.79
CA CYS A 63 8.97 3.46 -7.75
C CYS A 63 8.24 2.23 -8.28
N LEU A 64 8.51 1.08 -7.68
CA LEU A 64 7.66 -0.11 -7.74
C LEU A 64 6.75 -0.11 -6.52
N CYS A 65 5.44 -0.23 -6.77
CA CYS A 65 4.43 -0.22 -5.72
C CYS A 65 3.91 -1.63 -5.43
N GLU A 66 3.78 -1.96 -4.16
CA GLU A 66 3.18 -3.19 -3.66
C GLU A 66 2.06 -2.84 -2.67
N ILE A 67 0.95 -3.58 -2.72
CA ILE A 67 -0.20 -3.38 -1.84
C ILE A 67 -0.30 -4.55 -0.87
N GLY A 68 -0.31 -4.21 0.42
CA GLY A 68 -0.46 -5.15 1.52
C GLY A 68 -1.69 -4.86 2.36
N ALA A 69 -2.10 -5.87 3.13
CA ALA A 69 -3.05 -5.72 4.22
C ALA A 69 -2.45 -6.37 5.47
N ALA A 70 -2.65 -5.74 6.63
CA ALA A 70 -2.21 -6.24 7.93
C ALA A 70 -3.39 -6.31 8.90
N GLU A 71 -3.38 -7.35 9.73
CA GLU A 71 -4.25 -7.46 10.89
C GLU A 71 -3.59 -6.72 12.06
N VAL A 72 -4.32 -5.82 12.70
CA VAL A 72 -3.83 -5.00 13.80
C VAL A 72 -4.76 -5.18 14.99
N GLU A 73 -4.20 -5.66 16.10
CA GLU A 73 -4.89 -5.69 17.38
C GLU A 73 -4.78 -4.33 18.05
N LEU A 74 -5.91 -3.67 18.25
CA LEU A 74 -5.99 -2.45 19.04
C LEU A 74 -6.19 -2.82 20.51
N GLU A 75 -5.30 -2.35 21.36
CA GLU A 75 -5.50 -2.32 22.81
C GLU A 75 -6.51 -1.22 23.14
N ASP A 76 -7.51 -1.55 23.97
CA ASP A 76 -8.38 -0.53 24.54
C ASP A 76 -7.54 0.27 25.53
N LYS A 77 -7.22 1.53 25.19
CA LYS A 77 -6.71 2.47 26.19
C LYS A 77 -7.89 2.87 27.07
N GLU A 78 -7.90 2.37 28.31
CA GLU A 78 -8.76 2.85 29.39
C GLU A 78 -8.70 4.38 29.54
#